data_AF-A0A645HAN3-F1
#
_entry.id   AF-A0A645HAN3-F1
#
_cell.length_a   1.000
_cell.length_b   1.000
_cell.length_c   1.000
_cell.angle_alpha   90.00
_cell.angle_beta   90.00
_cell.angle_gamma   90.00
#
_symmetry.space_group_name_H-M   'P 1'
#
loop_
_entity.id
_entity.type
_entity.pdbx_description
1 polymer ?
#
loop_
_entity_poly.entity_id
_entity_poly.type
_entity_poly.pdbx_seq_one_letter_code
_entity_poly.pdbx_strand_id
1 'polypeptide(L)' 'MLKWTPQPGNLALYVGRTRAQTRNVIVVAEACAGRMVVEAIGRRGSKVRLTVGRDSLRQPQPDLFA' A
#
# COMPACT_ATOMS: atom_id res chain seq x y z
N MET A 1 -15.81 11.45 -10.10
CA MET A 1 -14.38 11.47 -9.69
C MET A 1 -13.79 10.10 -9.99
N LEU A 2 -12.67 10.03 -10.72
CA LEU A 2 -11.97 8.77 -10.98
C LEU A 2 -11.54 8.16 -9.63
N LYS A 3 -12.00 6.94 -9.34
CA LYS A 3 -11.58 6.22 -8.13
C LYS A 3 -10.15 5.73 -8.36
N TRP A 4 -9.20 6.26 -7.59
CA TRP A 4 -7.81 5.81 -7.64
C TRP A 4 -7.72 4.30 -7.45
N THR A 5 -6.92 3.64 -8.29
CA THR A 5 -6.70 2.19 -8.25
C THR A 5 -5.20 1.92 -8.12
N PRO A 6 -4.77 1.11 -7.13
CA PRO A 6 -3.36 0.79 -6.95
C PRO A 6 -2.82 -0.03 -8.12
N GLN A 7 -1.67 0.35 -8.65
CA GLN A 7 -0.94 -0.34 -9.72
C GLN A 7 0.49 -0.67 -9.26
N PRO A 8 1.12 -1.72 -9.80
CA PRO A 8 2.55 -1.97 -9.58
C PRO A 8 3.40 -0.72 -9.80
N GLY A 9 4.36 -0.47 -8.91
CA GLY A 9 5.18 0.74 -8.89
C GLY A 9 4.60 1.89 -8.08
N ASN A 10 3.29 1.91 -7.81
CA ASN A 10 2.68 3.00 -7.04
C ASN A 10 3.13 2.93 -5.57
N LEU A 11 3.44 4.10 -5.02
CA LEU A 11 3.39 4.33 -3.58
C LEU A 11 1.91 4.30 -3.16
N ALA A 12 1.63 3.62 -2.05
CA ALA A 12 0.29 3.54 -1.49
C ALA A 12 0.33 3.67 0.03
N LEU A 13 -0.72 4.25 0.61
CA LEU A 13 -0.95 4.19 2.04
C LEU A 13 -1.70 2.90 2.35
N TYR A 14 -1.05 1.96 3.01
CA TYR A 14 -1.71 0.80 3.58
C TYR A 14 -2.42 1.17 4.88
N VAL A 15 -3.70 0.83 4.97
CA VAL A 15 -4.55 1.01 6.16
C VAL A 15 -4.89 -0.38 6.71
N GLY A 16 -4.18 -0.78 7.76
CA GLY A 16 -4.42 -2.03 8.47
C GLY A 16 -5.70 -2.01 9.31
N ARG A 17 -6.06 -3.17 9.89
CA ARG A 17 -7.28 -3.33 10.71
C ARG A 17 -7.21 -2.62 12.07
N THR A 18 -6.02 -2.22 12.53
CA THR A 18 -5.84 -1.49 13.79
C THR A 18 -5.34 -0.08 13.53
N ARG A 19 -5.83 0.88 14.32
CA ARG A 19 -5.64 2.35 14.15
C ARG A 19 -4.16 2.79 14.15
N ALA A 20 -3.25 1.95 14.66
CA ALA A 20 -1.82 2.21 14.78
C ALA A 20 -0.96 1.59 13.66
N GLN A 21 -1.55 1.10 12.56
CA GLN A 21 -0.80 0.35 11.53
C GLN A 21 -0.88 0.94 10.12
N THR A 22 -1.21 2.23 9.99
CA THR A 22 -1.06 2.91 8.69
C THR A 22 0.43 3.00 8.33
N ARG A 23 0.77 2.66 7.09
CA ARG A 23 2.16 2.74 6.62
C ARG A 23 2.24 2.91 5.12
N ASN A 24 3.31 3.53 4.65
CA ASN A 24 3.61 3.62 3.24
C ASN A 24 4.16 2.29 2.74
N VAL A 25 3.65 1.85 1.60
CA VAL A 25 4.06 0.63 0.92
C VAL A 25 4.24 0.89 -0.56
N ILE A 26 5.08 0.10 -1.22
CA ILE A 26 5.16 0.07 -2.68
C ILE A 26 4.38 -1.13 -3.17
N VAL A 27 3.48 -0.92 -4.11
CA VAL A 27 2.78 -2.01 -4.79
C VAL A 27 3.77 -2.68 -5.73
N VAL A 28 3.99 -3.98 -5.57
CA VAL A 28 4.94 -4.75 -6.37
C VAL A 28 4.23 -5.47 -7.51
N ALA A 29 3.07 -6.04 -7.24
CA ALA A 29 2.30 -6.80 -8.23
C ALA A 29 0.81 -6.85 -7.85
N GLU A 30 -0.04 -7.09 -8.84
CA GLU A 30 -1.39 -7.59 -8.60
C GLU A 30 -1.32 -9.08 -8.23
N ALA A 31 -2.12 -9.49 -7.25
CA ALA A 31 -2.31 -10.88 -6.85
C ALA A 31 -3.71 -11.37 -7.25
N CYS A 32 -4.08 -12.58 -6.82
CA CYS A 32 -5.41 -13.12 -7.08
C CYS A 32 -6.51 -12.46 -6.21
N ALA A 33 -7.75 -12.50 -6.71
CA ALA A 33 -8.97 -12.12 -5.98
C ALA A 33 -8.96 -10.67 -5.42
N GLY A 34 -8.50 -9.70 -6.22
CA GLY A 34 -8.50 -8.29 -5.83
C GLY A 34 -7.51 -7.97 -4.69
N ARG A 35 -6.43 -8.73 -4.60
CA ARG A 35 -5.34 -8.50 -3.65
C ARG A 35 -4.12 -7.94 -4.38
N MET A 36 -3.25 -7.29 -3.61
CA MET A 36 -1.99 -6.72 -4.09
C MET A 36 -0.84 -7.30 -3.28
N VAL A 37 0.27 -7.59 -3.94
CA VAL A 37 1.55 -7.84 -3.28
C VAL A 37 2.21 -6.48 -3.05
N VAL A 38 2.55 -6.19 -1.81
CA VAL A 38 3.17 -4.92 -1.42
C VAL A 38 4.46 -5.15 -0.66
N GLU A 39 5.39 -4.21 -0.79
CA GLU A 39 6.60 -4.13 0.02
C GLU A 39 6.51 -3.00 1.04
N ALA A 40 6.92 -3.32 2.27
CA ALA A 40 7.00 -2.38 3.38
C ALA A 40 8.35 -2.51 4.07
N ILE A 41 8.68 -1.55 4.93
CA ILE A 41 9.80 -1.67 5.86
C ILE A 41 9.28 -2.25 7.18
N GLY A 42 9.81 -3.41 7.56
CA GLY A 42 9.49 -4.09 8.81
C GLY A 42 10.13 -3.40 10.01
N ARG A 43 9.74 -3.83 11.21
CA ARG A 43 10.20 -3.23 12.48
C ARG A 43 11.72 -3.21 12.65
N ARG A 44 12.44 -4.13 12.01
CA ARG A 44 13.92 -4.22 12.04
C ARG A 44 14.60 -3.52 10.86
N GLY A 45 13.88 -2.68 10.12
CA GLY A 45 14.42 -1.99 8.94
C GLY A 45 14.53 -2.85 7.68
N SER A 46 14.24 -4.16 7.76
CA SER A 46 14.27 -5.06 6.62
C SER A 46 13.06 -4.87 5.70
N LYS A 47 13.25 -5.01 4.38
CA LYS A 47 12.12 -5.12 3.45
C LYS A 47 11.30 -6.37 3.77
N VAL A 48 9.99 -6.22 3.84
CA VAL A 48 9.04 -7.31 4.03
C VAL A 48 7.97 -7.24 2.94
N ARG A 49 7.54 -8.40 2.45
CA ARG A 49 6.52 -8.52 1.42
C ARG A 49 5.24 -9.10 2.01
N LEU A 50 4.12 -8.48 1.70
CA LEU A 50 2.81 -8.81 2.26
C LEU A 50 1.79 -8.89 1.12
N THR A 51 0.80 -9.76 1.26
CA THR A 51 -0.38 -9.74 0.39
C THR A 51 -1.51 -9.04 1.14
N VAL A 52 -2.07 -7.99 0.56
CA VAL A 52 -3.12 -7.17 1.18
C VAL A 52 -4.32 -7.02 0.25
N GLY A 53 -5.50 -6.76 0.81
CA GLY A 53 -6.67 -6.44 -0.01
C GLY A 53 -6.50 -5.08 -0.70
N ARG A 54 -6.99 -4.95 -1.93
CA ARG A 54 -6.99 -3.68 -2.67
C ARG A 54 -7.64 -2.55 -1.87
N ASP A 55 -8.73 -2.85 -1.15
CA ASP A 55 -9.46 -1.87 -0.34
C ASP A 55 -8.71 -1.40 0.92
N SER A 56 -7.64 -2.11 1.30
CA SER A 56 -6.72 -1.68 2.36
C SER A 56 -5.67 -0.69 1.85
N LEU A 57 -5.66 -0.37 0.56
CA LEU A 57 -4.76 0.63 -0.02
C LEU A 57 -5.52 1.91 -0.33
N ARG A 58 -4.91 3.04 -0.02
CA ARG A 58 -5.41 4.37 -0.34
C ARG A 58 -4.37 5.13 -1.15
N GLN A 59 -4.85 6.05 -1.99
CA GLN A 59 -3.98 7.01 -2.65
C GLN A 59 -3.17 7.71 -1.56
N PRO A 60 -1.83 7.76 -1.67
CA PRO A 60 -1.02 8.55 -0.74
C PRO A 60 -1.58 9.97 -0.67
N GLN A 61 -1.45 10.61 0.49
CA GLN A 61 -1.73 12.04 0.56
C GLN A 61 -0.83 12.75 -0.47
N PRO A 62 -1.37 13.75 -1.19
CA PRO A 62 -0.57 14.54 -2.10
C PRO A 62 0.60 15.14 -1.32
N ASP A 63 1.76 15.20 -1.97
CA ASP A 63 2.88 15.92 -1.41
C ASP A 63 2.50 17.39 -1.25
N LEU A 64 2.86 17.98 -0.11
CA LEU A 64 2.58 19.36 0.21
C LEU A 64 3.35 20.33 -0.72
N PHE A 65 4.43 19.84 -1.34
CA PHE A 65 5.38 20.66 -2.10
C PHE A 65 5.50 20.28 -3.59
N ALA A 66 4.66 19.37 -4.11
CA ALA A 66 4.66 18.99 -5.51
C ALA A 66 3.89 19.97 -6.41
#